data_AF-A0A2V7XFR9-F1
#
_entry.id   AF-A0A2V7XFR9-F1
#
_cell.length_a   1.000
_cell.length_b   1.000
_cell.length_c   1.000
_cell.angle_alpha   90.00
_cell.angle_beta   90.00
_cell.angle_gamma   90.00
#
_symmetry.space_group_name_H-M   'P 1'
#
loop_
_entity.id
_entity.type
_entity.pdbx_description
1 polymer ?
#
loop_
_entity_poly.entity_id
_entity_poly.type
_entity_poly.pdbx_seq_one_letter_code
_entity_poly.pdbx_strand_id
1 'polypeptide(L)' 'MTTSRYSRQELFAGIGREGQARLGTARVVVVGCGALGSVASEMMVRAGV' A
#
# COMPACT_ATOMS: atom_id res chain seq x y z
N MET A 1 16.39 4.23 16.12
CA MET A 1 15.92 4.47 14.75
C MET A 1 14.90 3.39 14.41
N THR A 2 13.61 3.72 14.36
CA THR A 2 12.58 2.76 13.94
C THR A 2 12.63 2.60 12.43
N THR A 3 12.94 1.39 11.98
CA THR A 3 12.85 1.00 10.57
C THR A 3 11.46 1.33 10.02
N SER A 4 11.38 1.96 8.84
CA SER A 4 10.11 2.24 8.15
C SER A 4 9.27 0.97 8.04
N ARG A 5 7.96 1.07 8.32
CA ARG A 5 6.96 -0.01 8.12
C ARG A 5 7.08 -0.60 6.71
N TYR A 6 7.43 0.23 5.73
CA TYR A 6 7.50 -0.11 4.31
C TYR A 6 8.92 -0.37 3.81
N SER A 7 9.91 -0.53 4.70
CA SER A 7 11.32 -0.71 4.33
C SER A 7 11.56 -1.78 3.27
N ARG A 8 10.83 -2.91 3.31
CA ARG A 8 10.93 -3.96 2.27
C ARG A 8 10.29 -3.57 0.94
N GLN A 9 9.20 -2.78 0.97
CA GLN A 9 8.54 -2.26 -0.25
C GLN A 9 9.40 -1.17 -0.90
N GLU A 10 9.99 -0.27 -0.11
CA GLU A 10 10.90 0.79 -0.59
C GLU A 10 12.19 0.23 -1.25
N LEU A 11 12.62 -0.97 -0.86
CA LEU A 11 13.78 -1.66 -1.47
C LEU A 11 13.44 -2.37 -2.78
N PHE A 12 12.16 -2.59 -3.07
CA PHE A 12 11.75 -3.20 -4.33
C PHE A 12 11.83 -2.18 -5.46
N ALA A 13 12.61 -2.48 -6.50
CA ALA A 13 12.89 -1.55 -7.60
C ALA A 13 11.63 -1.04 -8.32
N GLY A 14 10.54 -1.82 -8.35
CA GLY A 14 9.27 -1.40 -8.95
C GLY A 14 8.43 -0.43 -8.09
N ILE A 15 8.78 -0.22 -6.82
CA ILE A 15 8.09 0.72 -5.92
C ILE A 15 9.05 1.84 -5.54
N GLY A 16 10.17 1.53 -4.88
CA GLY A 16 11.12 2.53 -4.39
C GLY A 16 10.51 3.44 -3.31
N ARG A 17 11.31 4.37 -2.80
CA ARG A 17 10.80 5.39 -1.85
C ARG A 17 9.75 6.29 -2.46
N GLU A 18 9.90 6.65 -3.74
CA GLU A 18 8.96 7.50 -4.46
C GLU A 18 7.61 6.82 -4.65
N GLY A 19 7.59 5.55 -5.08
CA GLY A 19 6.35 4.79 -5.19
C GLY A 19 5.65 4.62 -3.85
N GLN A 20 6.41 4.40 -2.76
CA GLN A 20 5.83 4.33 -1.42
C GLN A 20 5.20 5.66 -0.98
N ALA A 21 5.84 6.80 -1.29
CA ALA A 21 5.29 8.12 -1.02
C ALA A 21 4.01 8.39 -1.85
N ARG A 22 3.97 7.91 -3.10
CA ARG A 22 2.77 7.97 -3.94
C ARG A 22 1.62 7.13 -3.39
N LEU A 23 1.90 5.92 -2.87
CA LEU A 23 0.90 5.11 -2.18
C LEU A 23 0.34 5.86 -0.97
N GLY A 24 1.19 6.41 -0.10
CA GLY A 24 0.75 7.11 1.12
C GLY A 24 -0.05 8.41 0.90
N THR A 25 -0.14 8.91 -0.34
CA THR A 25 -0.95 10.06 -0.71
C THR A 25 -2.10 9.71 -1.65
N ALA A 26 -2.19 8.44 -2.07
CA ALA A 26 -3.26 7.97 -2.92
C ALA A 26 -4.59 7.92 -2.17
N ARG A 27 -5.68 7.94 -2.93
CA ARG A 27 -7.04 7.75 -2.40
C ARG A 27 -7.75 6.76 -3.28
N VAL A 28 -8.29 5.70 -2.68
CA VAL A 28 -9.00 4.65 -3.40
C VAL A 28 -10.37 4.45 -2.77
N VAL A 29 -11.40 4.33 -3.61
CA VAL A 29 -12.74 3.90 -3.20
C VAL A 29 -12.95 2.45 -3.60
N VAL A 30 -13.48 1.65 -2.68
CA VAL A 30 -13.86 0.26 -2.95
C VAL A 30 -15.38 0.16 -2.86
N VAL A 31 -16.02 -0.27 -3.94
CA VAL A 31 -17.48 -0.48 -3.98
C VAL A 31 -17.77 -1.97 -3.86
N GLY A 32 -18.28 -2.35 -2.68
CA GLY A 32 -18.54 -3.73 -2.31
C GLY A 32 -17.38 -4.33 -1.50
N CYS A 33 -17.67 -4.76 -0.27
CA CYS A 33 -16.69 -5.28 0.69
C CYS A 33 -16.87 -6.78 0.98
N GLY A 34 -17.33 -7.54 -0.02
CA GLY A 34 -17.40 -9.01 0.03
C GLY A 34 -16.03 -9.64 -0.25
N ALA A 35 -16.01 -10.89 -0.73
CA ALA A 35 -14.78 -11.67 -0.93
C ALA A 35 -13.66 -10.93 -1.69
N LEU A 36 -13.99 -10.24 -2.79
CA LEU A 36 -13.00 -9.50 -3.58
C LEU A 36 -12.61 -8.18 -2.91
N GLY A 37 -13.60 -7.43 -2.42
CA GLY A 37 -13.39 -6.12 -1.82
C GLY A 37 -12.57 -6.17 -0.54
N SER A 38 -12.77 -7.19 0.29
CA SER A 38 -12.01 -7.36 1.54
C SER A 38 -10.54 -7.68 1.26
N VAL A 39 -10.25 -8.63 0.36
CA VAL A 39 -8.87 -8.99 -0.01
C VAL A 39 -8.15 -7.82 -0.68
N ALA A 40 -8.81 -7.12 -1.61
CA ALA A 40 -8.24 -5.95 -2.27
C ALA A 40 -7.95 -4.83 -1.24
N SER A 41 -8.88 -4.56 -0.32
CA SER A 41 -8.71 -3.55 0.73
C SER A 41 -7.56 -3.90 1.67
N GLU A 42 -7.44 -5.16 2.09
CA GLU A 42 -6.32 -5.62 2.93
C GLU A 42 -4.97 -5.35 2.25
N MET A 43 -4.84 -5.73 0.97
CA MET A 43 -3.61 -5.53 0.22
C MET A 43 -3.27 -4.04 0.06
N MET A 44 -4.25 -3.17 -0.23
CA MET A 44 -4.04 -1.73 -0.37
C MET A 44 -3.59 -1.07 0.93
N VAL A 45 -4.26 -1.39 2.06
CA VAL A 45 -3.87 -0.86 3.38
C VAL A 45 -2.47 -1.33 3.76
N ARG A 46 -2.11 -2.60 3.47
CA ARG A 46 -0.76 -3.12 3.72
C ARG A 46 0.30 -2.51 2.80
N ALA A 47 -0.07 -2.13 1.58
CA ALA A 47 0.78 -1.38 0.67
C ALA A 47 0.96 0.08 1.11
N GLY A 48 0.15 0.57 2.05
CA GLY A 48 0.20 1.95 2.54
C GLY A 48 -0.48 2.94 1.63
N VAL A 49 -1.54 2.51 0.93
CA VAL A 49 -2.59 3.41 0.40
C VAL A 49 -3.32 4.09 1.55
#